data_AF-A0A2V5QZG7-F1
#
_entry.id   AF-A0A2V5QZG7-F1
#
_cell.length_a   1.000
_cell.length_b   1.000
_cell.length_c   1.000
_cell.angle_alpha   90.00
_cell.angle_beta   90.00
_cell.angle_gamma   90.00
#
_symmetry.space_group_name_H-M   'P 1'
#
loop_
_entity.id
_entity.type
_entity.pdbx_description
1 polymer ?
#
loop_
_entity_poly.entity_id
_entity_poly.type
_entity_poly.pdbx_seq_one_letter_code
_entity_poly.pdbx_strand_id
1 'polypeptide(L)' 'HKDKLAVEVLNLLERHRIDDLVVIDDDNVPVGIVDSQDLTRLKLL' A
#
# COMPACT_ATOMS: atom_id res chain seq x y z
N HIS A 1 2.23 -13.34 -3.42
CA HIS A 1 1.54 -12.07 -3.11
C HIS A 1 2.50 -10.89 -3.30
N LYS A 2 3.07 -10.72 -4.51
CA LYS A 2 4.16 -9.74 -4.72
C LYS A 2 3.86 -8.63 -5.73
N ASP A 3 2.82 -8.80 -6.54
CA ASP A 3 2.52 -7.89 -7.66
C ASP A 3 1.13 -7.27 -7.55
N LYS A 4 0.76 -6.74 -6.38
CA LYS A 4 -0.40 -5.86 -6.32
C LYS A 4 -0.03 -4.55 -6.99
N LEU A 5 -0.78 -4.19 -8.02
CA LEU A 5 -0.62 -2.89 -8.68
C LEU A 5 -0.95 -1.77 -7.67
N ALA A 6 -0.32 -0.61 -7.81
CA ALA A 6 -0.56 0.54 -6.94
C ALA A 6 -2.07 0.89 -6.84
N VAL A 7 -2.82 0.69 -7.92
CA VAL A 7 -4.28 0.87 -7.99
C VAL A 7 -5.03 -0.06 -7.03
N GLU A 8 -4.59 -1.32 -6.86
CA GLU A 8 -5.22 -2.25 -5.92
C GLU A 8 -4.94 -1.86 -4.48
N VAL A 9 -3.73 -1.37 -4.19
CA VAL A 9 -3.36 -0.85 -2.87
C VAL A 9 -4.21 0.37 -2.53
N LEU A 10 -4.34 1.33 -3.45
CA LEU A 10 -5.22 2.51 -3.29
C LEU A 10 -6.67 2.12 -2.98
N ASN A 11 -7.23 1.19 -3.76
CA ASN A 11 -8.59 0.68 -3.51
C ASN A 11 -8.73 0.06 -2.12
N LEU A 12 -7.69 -0.62 -1.62
CA LEU A 12 -7.72 -1.22 -0.28
C LEU A 12 -7.73 -0.14 0.80
N LEU A 13 -6.84 0.86 0.68
CA LEU A 13 -6.73 1.97 1.62
C LEU A 13 -8.06 2.74 1.75
N GLU A 14 -8.67 3.10 0.61
CA GLU A 14 -9.96 3.81 0.58
C GLU A 14 -11.10 2.99 1.19
N ARG A 15 -11.24 1.71 0.80
CA ARG A 15 -12.34 0.85 1.26
C ARG A 15 -12.29 0.61 2.76
N HIS A 16 -11.09 0.48 3.32
CA HIS A 16 -10.90 0.16 4.73
C HIS A 16 -10.64 1.39 5.59
N ARG A 17 -10.53 2.59 4.98
CA ARG A 17 -10.21 3.86 5.68
C ARG A 17 -8.93 3.75 6.51
N ILE A 18 -7.90 3.18 5.91
CA ILE A 18 -6.57 3.04 6.49
C ILE A 18 -5.59 3.91 5.69
N ASP A 19 -4.67 4.57 6.38
CA ASP A 19 -3.77 5.56 5.78
C ASP A 19 -2.43 4.94 5.35
N ASP A 20 -1.98 3.92 6.09
CA ASP A 20 -0.69 3.26 5.92
C ASP A 20 -0.85 1.74 5.78
N LEU A 21 0.01 1.12 4.97
CA LEU A 21 0.11 -0.32 4.81
C LEU A 21 1.53 -0.80 5.09
N VAL A 22 1.69 -1.73 6.04
CA VAL A 22 2.96 -2.43 6.25
C VAL A 22 3.12 -3.54 5.22
N VAL A 23 4.22 -3.52 4.49
CA VAL A 23 4.60 -4.58 3.56
C VAL A 23 5.40 -5.62 4.33
N ILE A 24 4.95 -6.87 4.30
CA ILE A 24 5.63 -8.01 4.90
C ILE A 24 6.13 -8.97 3.83
N ASP A 25 7.18 -9.72 4.13
CA ASP A 25 7.59 -10.87 3.32
C ASP A 25 6.81 -12.15 3.70
N ASP A 26 7.17 -13.27 3.07
CA ASP A 26 6.49 -14.56 3.27
C ASP A 26 6.76 -15.17 4.66
N ASP A 27 7.78 -14.69 5.37
CA ASP A 27 8.11 -15.09 6.75
C ASP A 27 7.43 -14.18 7.80
N ASN A 28 6.50 -13.32 7.37
CA ASN A 28 5.84 -12.28 8.18
C ASN A 28 6.79 -11.23 8.77
N VAL A 29 7.93 -10.99 8.12
CA VAL A 29 8.86 -9.94 8.52
C VAL A 29 8.48 -8.63 7.82
N PRO A 30 8.36 -7.50 8.54
CA PRO A 30 8.17 -6.19 7.91
C PRO A 30 9.37 -5.80 7.05
N VAL A 31 9.10 -5.49 5.79
CA VAL A 31 10.13 -5.11 4.79
C VAL A 31 9.90 -3.72 4.20
N GLY A 32 8.77 -3.07 4.49
CA GLY A 32 8.49 -1.72 4.01
C GLY A 32 7.15 -1.17 4.49
N ILE A 33 6.86 0.07 4.09
CA ILE A 33 5.61 0.79 4.39
C ILE A 33 5.16 1.51 3.11
N VAL A 34 3.84 1.54 2.89
CA VAL A 34 3.20 2.36 1.85
C VAL A 34 2.30 3.36 2.54
N ASP A 35 2.57 4.65 2.35
CA ASP A 35 1.77 5.78 2.83
C ASP A 35 0.87 6.30 1.68
N SER A 36 -0.42 6.46 1.96
CA SER A 36 -1.41 7.03 1.02
C SER A 36 -1.01 8.42 0.47
N GLN A 37 -0.28 9.22 1.24
CA GLN A 37 0.19 10.55 0.85
C GLN A 37 1.25 10.49 -0.25
N ASP A 38 2.14 9.50 -0.21
CA ASP A 38 3.17 9.32 -1.23
C ASP A 38 2.55 8.91 -2.58
N LEU A 39 1.50 8.08 -2.55
CA LEU A 39 0.76 7.69 -3.75
C LEU A 39 0.06 8.89 -4.40
N THR A 40 -0.45 9.83 -3.58
CA THR A 40 -1.01 11.09 -4.04
C THR A 40 0.07 11.98 -4.69
N ARG A 41 1.26 12.07 -4.07
CA ARG A 41 2.40 12.85 -4.59
C ARG A 41 2.92 12.31 -5.92
N LEU A 42 2.84 11.00 -6.14
CA LEU A 42 3.23 10.35 -7.40
C LEU A 42 2.23 10.53 -8.55
N LYS A 43 1.11 11.25 -8.34
CA LYS A 43 0.03 11.45 -9.33
C LYS A 43 -0.56 10.14 -9.85
N LEU A 44 -0.62 9.13 -8.99
CA LEU A 44 -1.33 7.87 -9.27
C LEU A 44 -2.84 7.99 -8.99
N LEU A 45 -3.28 9.19 -8.60
CA LEU A 45 -4.66 9.64 -8.41
C LEU A 45 -5.00 10.71 -9.44
#